data_AF-A0A838U239-F1
#
_entry.id   AF-A0A838U239-F1
#
_cell.length_a   1.000
_cell.length_b   1.000
_cell.length_c   1.000
_cell.angle_alpha   90.00
_cell.angle_beta   90.00
_cell.angle_gamma   90.00
#
_symmetry.space_group_name_H-M   'P 1'
#
loop_
_entity.id
_entity.type
_entity.pdbx_description
1 polymer ?
#
loop_
_entity_poly.entity_id
_entity_poly.type
_entity_poly.pdbx_seq_one_letter_code
_entity_poly.pdbx_strand_id
1 'polypeptide(L)'
;MQSSSSSSSPSSNNGDKIVYFGVININEHGKNIGAIDIWRSLITKKILCEEKRLGILDITDDIGMPRINDKEIWVVAVNKHRKGKDRWKLIKITNEDKMEFTDTDDETKISVNVENSRIVDPEWWSFLVSEHINKSVEITKEIAPK
;
A
#
# COMPACT_ATOMS: atom_id res chain seq x y z
N MET A 1 49.00 24.96 -5.05
CA MET A 1 47.84 25.03 -4.15
C MET A 1 47.01 23.78 -4.36
N GLN A 2 47.02 22.88 -3.37
CA GLN A 2 46.12 21.73 -3.33
C GLN A 2 44.73 22.22 -2.90
N SER A 3 43.69 21.77 -3.60
CA SER A 3 42.32 21.79 -3.08
C SER A 3 41.66 20.47 -3.45
N SER A 4 41.95 19.46 -2.64
CA SER A 4 41.23 18.21 -2.53
C SER A 4 39.86 18.48 -1.91
N SER A 5 38.83 18.60 -2.75
CA SER A 5 37.43 18.50 -2.31
C SER A 5 37.11 17.03 -2.03
N SER A 6 37.22 16.66 -0.77
CA SER A 6 36.71 15.40 -0.24
C SER A 6 35.18 15.46 -0.24
N SER A 7 34.56 14.85 -1.26
CA SER A 7 33.13 14.52 -1.19
C SER A 7 32.96 13.41 -0.17
N SER A 8 32.42 13.78 1.00
CA SER A 8 31.99 12.84 2.03
C SER A 8 30.79 12.03 1.52
N SER A 9 31.08 10.93 0.83
CA SER A 9 30.11 9.85 0.63
C SER A 9 29.61 9.37 1.99
N PRO A 10 28.29 9.27 2.24
CA PRO A 10 27.81 8.67 3.47
C PRO A 10 28.12 7.17 3.45
N SER A 11 29.16 6.80 4.18
CA SER A 11 29.53 5.43 4.48
C SER A 11 28.66 4.89 5.62
N SER A 12 27.71 4.01 5.29
CA SER A 12 27.57 2.73 5.99
C SER A 12 26.68 1.78 5.19
N ASN A 13 27.34 0.88 4.45
CA ASN A 13 26.73 -0.36 3.97
C ASN A 13 26.44 -1.26 5.17
N ASN A 14 25.37 -0.98 5.92
CA ASN A 14 24.65 -2.06 6.57
C ASN A 14 23.64 -2.54 5.53
N GLY A 15 24.02 -3.60 4.81
CA GLY A 15 23.27 -4.17 3.70
C GLY A 15 21.91 -4.70 4.14
N ASP A 16 20.95 -3.78 4.32
CA ASP A 16 19.59 -4.11 4.68
C ASP A 16 19.00 -5.00 3.58
N LYS A 17 18.74 -6.25 3.93
CA LYS A 17 18.17 -7.23 3.02
C LYS A 17 16.65 -7.13 3.12
N ILE A 18 16.04 -6.97 1.96
CA ILE A 18 14.59 -7.06 1.80
C ILE A 18 14.25 -8.52 1.46
N VAL A 19 13.36 -9.13 2.24
CA VAL A 19 12.91 -10.50 2.02
C VAL A 19 11.41 -10.53 1.80
N TYR A 20 10.95 -11.50 1.00
CA TYR A 20 9.53 -11.79 0.90
C TYR A 20 8.99 -12.14 2.28
N PHE A 21 7.89 -11.51 2.66
CA PHE A 21 7.32 -11.58 4.01
C PHE A 21 5.92 -12.16 4.02
N GLY A 22 5.17 -12.01 2.93
CA GLY A 22 3.86 -12.64 2.80
C GLY A 22 3.03 -12.08 1.67
N VAL A 23 1.77 -12.51 1.65
CA VAL A 23 0.76 -12.07 0.68
C VAL A 23 -0.56 -11.78 1.38
N ILE A 24 -1.34 -10.87 0.82
CA ILE A 24 -2.77 -10.73 1.11
C ILE A 24 -3.53 -11.06 -0.16
N ASN A 25 -4.37 -12.08 -0.13
CA ASN A 25 -5.29 -12.34 -1.24
C ASN A 25 -6.54 -11.49 -1.05
N ILE A 26 -6.93 -10.76 -2.08
CA ILE A 26 -8.14 -9.93 -2.07
C ILE A 26 -9.21 -10.63 -2.87
N ASN A 27 -10.32 -10.91 -2.21
CA ASN A 27 -11.43 -11.66 -2.77
C ASN A 27 -12.72 -10.85 -2.76
N GLU A 28 -13.58 -11.13 -3.73
CA GLU A 28 -14.94 -10.63 -3.80
C GLU A 28 -15.87 -11.74 -4.29
N HIS A 29 -16.93 -12.02 -3.52
CA HIS A 29 -17.88 -13.10 -3.78
C HIS A 29 -17.20 -14.47 -3.95
N GLY A 30 -16.19 -14.73 -3.12
CA GLY A 30 -15.41 -15.97 -3.16
C GLY A 30 -14.47 -16.10 -4.37
N LYS A 31 -14.31 -15.05 -5.19
CA LYS A 31 -13.36 -15.01 -6.30
C LYS A 31 -12.19 -14.12 -5.94
N ASN A 32 -10.97 -14.56 -6.27
CA ASN A 32 -9.81 -13.69 -6.15
C ASN A 32 -9.86 -12.57 -7.22
N ILE A 33 -9.72 -11.33 -6.79
CA ILE A 33 -9.70 -10.13 -7.65
C ILE A 33 -8.33 -9.44 -7.66
N GLY A 34 -7.39 -9.94 -6.83
CA GLY A 34 -6.03 -9.46 -6.77
C GLY A 34 -5.31 -9.95 -5.52
N ALA A 35 -4.08 -9.46 -5.36
CA ALA A 35 -3.24 -9.73 -4.21
C ALA A 35 -2.34 -8.54 -3.90
N ILE A 36 -1.80 -8.53 -2.68
CA ILE A 36 -0.74 -7.62 -2.28
C ILE A 36 0.43 -8.47 -1.86
N ASP A 37 1.54 -8.37 -2.59
CA ASP A 37 2.79 -8.98 -2.15
C ASP A 37 3.49 -8.06 -1.15
N ILE A 38 4.06 -8.65 -0.12
CA ILE A 38 4.65 -7.94 1.00
C ILE A 38 6.08 -8.40 1.17
N TRP A 39 6.99 -7.44 1.22
CA TRP A 39 8.37 -7.65 1.61
C TRP A 39 8.68 -6.89 2.89
N ARG A 40 9.74 -7.32 3.58
CA ARG A 40 10.15 -6.70 4.83
C ARG A 40 11.66 -6.57 4.90
N SER A 41 12.09 -5.39 5.36
CA SER A 41 13.47 -5.14 5.74
C SER A 41 13.87 -5.99 6.95
N LEU A 42 15.00 -6.70 6.87
CA LEU A 42 15.51 -7.47 8.00
C LEU A 42 16.06 -6.57 9.11
N ILE A 43 16.51 -5.36 8.80
CA ILE A 43 17.08 -4.43 9.79
C ILE A 43 16.00 -3.50 10.34
N THR A 44 15.38 -2.68 9.49
CA THR A 44 14.42 -1.64 9.90
C THR A 44 13.03 -2.19 10.20
N LYS A 45 12.75 -3.43 9.77
CA LYS A 45 11.43 -4.09 9.89
C LYS A 45 10.29 -3.42 9.12
N LYS A 46 10.56 -2.35 8.35
CA LYS A 46 9.60 -1.70 7.46
C LYS A 46 9.09 -2.68 6.41
N ILE A 47 7.80 -2.56 6.09
CA ILE A 47 7.14 -3.35 5.05
C ILE A 47 7.04 -2.54 3.76
N LEU A 48 7.29 -3.22 2.65
CA LEU A 48 7.09 -2.72 1.29
C LEU A 48 5.99 -3.58 0.67
N CYS A 49 5.10 -2.94 -0.09
CA CYS A 49 3.95 -3.62 -0.65
C CYS A 49 3.86 -3.35 -2.15
N GLU A 50 3.42 -4.35 -2.91
CA GLU A 50 3.16 -4.24 -4.35
C GLU A 50 1.74 -4.71 -4.62
N GLU A 51 1.01 -3.89 -5.37
CA GLU A 51 -0.34 -4.19 -5.83
C GLU A 51 -0.27 -5.18 -7.00
N LYS A 52 -1.01 -6.29 -6.93
CA LYS A 52 -1.15 -7.25 -8.04
C LYS A 52 -2.61 -7.45 -8.38
N ARG A 53 -3.02 -6.95 -9.54
CA ARG A 53 -4.39 -7.12 -10.03
C ARG A 53 -4.46 -8.20 -11.09
N LEU A 54 -5.46 -9.05 -11.00
CA LEU A 54 -5.69 -10.07 -12.02
C LEU A 54 -6.30 -9.43 -13.27
N GLY A 55 -5.74 -9.76 -14.44
CA GLY A 55 -6.27 -9.32 -15.74
C GLY A 55 -5.97 -7.87 -16.11
N ILE A 56 -4.95 -7.26 -15.49
CA ILE A 56 -4.37 -5.98 -15.94
C ILE A 56 -3.00 -6.28 -16.53
N LEU A 57 -2.78 -5.81 -17.77
CA LEU A 57 -1.51 -5.89 -18.47
C LEU A 57 -0.71 -4.59 -18.37
N ASP A 58 -1.36 -3.52 -17.89
CA ASP A 58 -0.73 -2.23 -17.67
C ASP A 58 0.26 -2.32 -16.52
N ILE A 59 1.41 -1.71 -16.75
CA ILE A 59 2.50 -1.65 -15.79
C ILE A 59 2.31 -0.34 -15.02
N THR A 60 2.18 -0.40 -13.70
CA THR A 60 2.11 0.79 -12.86
C THR A 60 3.47 1.51 -12.83
N ASP A 61 3.50 2.82 -12.64
CA ASP A 61 4.76 3.57 -12.52
C ASP A 61 5.61 3.15 -11.30
N ASP A 62 4.98 2.68 -10.22
CA ASP A 62 5.63 2.27 -8.96
C ASP A 62 6.05 0.79 -8.97
N ILE A 63 6.91 0.40 -9.91
CA ILE A 63 7.48 -0.96 -9.96
C ILE A 63 8.61 -1.12 -8.93
N GLY A 64 8.66 -2.26 -8.25
CA GLY A 64 9.89 -2.70 -7.57
C GLY A 64 10.01 -2.30 -6.10
N MET A 65 8.95 -2.58 -5.32
CA MET A 65 8.92 -2.42 -3.86
C MET A 65 9.09 -0.94 -3.42
N PRO A 66 8.05 -0.10 -3.64
CA PRO A 66 8.10 1.30 -3.24
C PRO A 66 8.34 1.42 -1.73
N ARG A 67 9.34 2.25 -1.36
CA ARG A 67 9.62 2.56 0.04
C ARG A 67 8.52 3.45 0.62
N ILE A 68 8.34 3.35 1.93
CA ILE A 68 7.48 4.24 2.71
C ILE A 68 8.31 5.06 3.68
N ASN A 69 7.85 6.28 3.92
CA ASN A 69 8.39 7.16 4.94
C ASN A 69 8.01 6.67 6.35
N ASP A 70 8.70 7.15 7.39
CA ASP A 70 8.47 6.69 8.77
C ASP A 70 7.06 6.99 9.30
N LYS A 71 6.37 7.96 8.71
CA LYS A 71 5.01 8.37 9.06
C LYS A 71 3.93 7.74 8.18
N GLU A 72 4.34 7.04 7.13
CA GLU A 72 3.44 6.42 6.18
C GLU A 72 3.15 4.99 6.58
N ILE A 73 1.94 4.55 6.27
CA ILE A 73 1.49 3.18 6.46
C ILE A 73 0.74 2.72 5.22
N TRP A 74 0.80 1.42 4.96
CA TRP A 74 0.09 0.79 3.86
C TRP A 74 -1.33 0.42 4.26
N VAL A 75 -2.29 0.86 3.45
CA VAL A 75 -3.69 0.49 3.58
C VAL A 75 -4.26 0.09 2.24
N VAL A 76 -5.33 -0.70 2.30
CA VAL A 76 -6.15 -1.00 1.13
C VAL A 76 -7.38 -0.13 1.21
N ALA A 77 -7.50 0.82 0.28
CA ALA A 77 -8.71 1.59 0.08
C ALA A 77 -9.71 0.76 -0.72
N VAL A 78 -10.98 0.79 -0.32
CA VAL A 78 -12.06 0.04 -0.94
C VAL A 78 -13.23 0.96 -1.21
N ASN A 79 -13.64 1.03 -2.47
CA ASN A 79 -14.83 1.74 -2.90
C ASN A 79 -16.08 0.90 -2.56
N LYS A 80 -17.07 1.53 -1.92
CA LYS A 80 -18.32 0.89 -1.48
C LYS A 80 -19.30 0.62 -2.62
N HIS A 81 -19.16 1.31 -3.75
CA HIS A 81 -20.10 1.31 -4.87
C HIS A 81 -19.62 0.51 -6.09
N ARG A 82 -18.31 0.20 -6.18
CA ARG A 82 -17.71 -0.57 -7.27
C ARG A 82 -17.65 -2.08 -6.98
N LYS A 83 -17.29 -2.85 -8.01
CA LYS A 83 -17.07 -4.30 -7.99
C LYS A 83 -15.83 -4.69 -8.79
N GLY A 84 -15.30 -5.88 -8.53
CA GLY A 84 -14.20 -6.45 -9.27
C GLY A 84 -12.85 -5.79 -8.98
N LYS A 85 -11.92 -5.93 -9.93
CA LYS A 85 -10.53 -5.48 -9.82
C LYS A 85 -10.38 -3.98 -9.54
N ASP A 86 -11.37 -3.17 -9.95
CA ASP A 86 -11.32 -1.71 -9.84
C ASP A 86 -11.94 -1.18 -8.54
N ARG A 87 -12.40 -2.09 -7.67
CA ARG A 87 -13.03 -1.77 -6.39
C ARG A 87 -12.04 -1.35 -5.30
N TRP A 88 -10.77 -1.70 -5.44
CA TRP A 88 -9.77 -1.51 -4.40
C TRP A 88 -8.51 -0.85 -4.94
N LYS A 89 -7.72 -0.27 -4.04
CA LYS A 89 -6.40 0.27 -4.34
C LYS A 89 -5.48 0.14 -3.15
N LEU A 90 -4.23 -0.26 -3.39
CA LEU A 90 -3.17 -0.15 -2.40
C LEU A 90 -2.68 1.30 -2.35
N ILE A 91 -2.76 1.93 -1.18
CA ILE A 91 -2.33 3.33 -1.00
C ILE A 91 -1.46 3.48 0.26
N LYS A 92 -0.71 4.57 0.30
CA LYS A 92 0.04 5.02 1.48
C LYS A 92 -0.76 6.15 2.12
N ILE A 93 -0.92 6.12 3.44
CA ILE A 93 -1.53 7.21 4.19
C ILE A 93 -0.60 7.66 5.30
N THR A 94 -0.72 8.92 5.68
CA THR A 94 -0.18 9.49 6.91
C THR A 94 -1.31 9.59 7.93
N ASN A 95 -0.99 9.82 9.21
CA ASN A 95 -2.00 10.15 10.23
C ASN A 95 -2.44 11.63 10.13
N GLU A 96 -2.49 12.19 8.92
CA GLU A 96 -3.00 13.54 8.66
C GLU A 96 -4.51 13.47 8.40
N ASP A 97 -5.26 14.50 8.78
CA ASP A 97 -6.73 14.48 8.72
C ASP A 97 -7.28 14.30 7.30
N LYS A 98 -6.49 14.63 6.26
CA LYS A 98 -6.87 14.54 4.85
C LYS A 98 -5.74 14.01 3.99
N MET A 99 -6.10 13.24 2.97
CA MET A 99 -5.17 12.74 1.97
C MET A 99 -5.78 12.76 0.56
N GLU A 100 -4.93 12.62 -0.46
CA GLU A 100 -5.35 12.44 -1.85
C GLU A 100 -4.68 11.22 -2.48
N PHE A 101 -5.43 10.47 -3.30
CA PHE A 101 -4.89 9.40 -4.13
C PHE A 101 -5.56 9.38 -5.50
N THR A 102 -4.83 8.88 -6.50
CA THR A 102 -5.39 8.67 -7.83
C THR A 102 -6.34 7.48 -7.81
N ASP A 103 -7.53 7.63 -8.37
CA ASP A 103 -8.50 6.56 -8.54
C ASP A 103 -7.92 5.42 -9.39
N THR A 104 -8.56 4.28 -9.32
CA THR A 104 -8.19 3.07 -10.05
C THR A 104 -8.77 3.04 -11.47
N ASP A 105 -9.95 3.60 -11.69
CA ASP A 105 -10.75 3.46 -12.91
C ASP A 105 -10.47 4.58 -13.92
N ASP A 106 -10.54 5.83 -13.47
CA ASP A 106 -10.54 7.02 -14.35
C ASP A 106 -9.41 8.02 -14.07
N GLU A 107 -8.42 7.61 -13.26
CA GLU A 107 -7.27 8.42 -12.85
C GLU A 107 -7.64 9.75 -12.15
N THR A 108 -8.89 9.90 -11.70
CA THR A 108 -9.29 11.11 -10.97
C THR A 108 -8.63 11.18 -9.61
N LYS A 109 -8.42 12.39 -9.08
CA LYS A 109 -7.94 12.56 -7.71
C LYS A 109 -9.10 12.41 -6.73
N ILE A 110 -9.00 11.42 -5.84
CA ILE A 110 -9.91 11.22 -4.72
C ILE A 110 -9.30 11.87 -3.47
N SER A 111 -10.10 12.67 -2.76
CA SER A 111 -9.72 13.22 -1.45
C SER A 111 -10.59 12.61 -0.37
N VAL A 112 -9.97 12.08 0.68
CA VAL A 112 -10.65 11.43 1.81
C VAL A 112 -10.10 11.92 3.14
N ASN A 113 -10.91 11.81 4.19
CA ASN A 113 -10.44 12.02 5.55
C ASN A 113 -9.84 10.73 6.11
N VAL A 114 -8.88 10.87 7.02
CA VAL A 114 -8.24 9.75 7.71
C VAL A 114 -8.35 9.95 9.21
N GLU A 115 -8.85 8.93 9.92
CA GLU A 115 -8.87 8.88 11.37
C GLU A 115 -8.34 7.53 11.84
N ASN A 116 -7.50 7.51 12.88
CA ASN A 116 -6.92 6.29 13.44
C ASN A 116 -6.34 5.36 12.36
N SER A 117 -5.59 5.93 11.41
CA SER A 117 -4.96 5.17 10.33
C SER A 117 -5.95 4.47 9.37
N ARG A 118 -7.19 4.95 9.27
CA ARG A 118 -8.23 4.41 8.38
C ARG A 118 -8.96 5.53 7.64
N ILE A 119 -9.44 5.22 6.45
CA ILE A 119 -10.27 6.15 5.67
C ILE A 119 -11.63 6.27 6.33
N VAL A 120 -12.06 7.50 6.60
CA VAL A 120 -13.40 7.86 7.08
C VAL A 120 -14.08 8.69 6.00
N ASP A 121 -14.77 8.00 5.09
CA ASP A 121 -15.40 8.62 3.92
C ASP A 121 -16.75 7.95 3.60
N PRO A 122 -17.73 8.68 3.04
CA PRO A 122 -19.01 8.09 2.64
C PRO A 122 -18.86 6.97 1.60
N GLU A 123 -17.95 7.11 0.65
CA GLU A 123 -17.77 6.21 -0.50
C GLU A 123 -16.63 5.22 -0.32
N TRP A 124 -15.66 5.54 0.54
CA TRP A 124 -14.46 4.73 0.75
C TRP A 124 -14.33 4.24 2.19
N TRP A 125 -13.78 3.04 2.35
CA TRP A 125 -13.29 2.54 3.64
C TRP A 125 -11.91 1.93 3.43
N SER A 126 -11.20 1.62 4.51
CA SER A 126 -9.90 0.94 4.39
C SER A 126 -9.60 -0.05 5.50
N PHE A 127 -8.63 -0.92 5.23
CA PHE A 127 -8.01 -1.80 6.22
C PHE A 127 -6.48 -1.73 6.14
N LEU A 128 -5.84 -1.94 7.28
CA LEU A 128 -4.38 -1.89 7.41
C LEU A 128 -3.75 -3.16 6.82
N VAL A 129 -2.73 -3.01 5.97
CA VAL A 129 -2.03 -4.18 5.40
C VAL A 129 -1.37 -5.02 6.51
N SER A 130 -0.81 -4.37 7.52
CA SER A 130 -0.13 -5.03 8.64
C SER A 130 -1.01 -5.98 9.45
N GLU A 131 -2.33 -5.76 9.47
CA GLU A 131 -3.29 -6.61 10.21
C GLU A 131 -3.67 -7.88 9.44
N HIS A 132 -3.37 -7.93 8.14
CA HIS A 132 -3.90 -8.94 7.22
C HIS A 132 -2.84 -9.77 6.49
N ILE A 133 -1.56 -9.62 6.84
CA ILE A 133 -0.44 -10.40 6.25
C ILE A 133 -0.70 -11.91 6.35
N ASN A 134 -0.51 -12.63 5.24
CA ASN A 134 -0.77 -14.07 5.08
C ASN A 134 -2.24 -14.47 5.30
N LYS A 135 -3.18 -13.54 5.09
CA LYS A 135 -4.62 -13.80 5.13
C LYS A 135 -5.27 -13.52 3.78
N SER A 136 -6.42 -14.14 3.57
CA SER A 136 -7.34 -13.71 2.51
C SER A 136 -8.34 -12.73 3.11
N VAL A 137 -8.57 -11.61 2.44
CA VAL A 137 -9.56 -10.61 2.82
C VAL A 137 -10.71 -10.69 1.83
N GLU A 138 -11.90 -10.99 2.33
CA GLU A 138 -13.14 -10.93 1.55
C GLU A 138 -13.69 -9.50 1.63
N ILE A 139 -13.63 -8.77 0.52
CA ILE A 139 -14.18 -7.43 0.40
C ILE A 139 -15.71 -7.54 0.24
N THR A 140 -16.40 -7.50 1.38
CA THR A 140 -17.86 -7.43 1.46
C THR A 140 -18.34 -5.97 1.60
N LYS A 141 -19.50 -5.74 2.22
CA LYS A 141 -19.92 -4.40 2.66
C LYS A 141 -19.36 -4.19 4.06
N GLU A 142 -18.30 -3.38 4.15
CA GLU A 142 -17.66 -2.88 5.38
C GLU A 142 -17.22 -3.98 6.37
N ILE A 143 -15.90 -4.16 6.54
CA ILE A 143 -15.39 -4.96 7.64
C ILE A 143 -15.55 -4.11 8.90
N ALA A 144 -16.65 -4.29 9.62
CA ALA A 144 -16.82 -3.70 10.94
C ALA A 144 -15.65 -4.18 11.84
N PRO A 145 -14.98 -3.28 12.60
CA PRO A 145 -13.98 -3.71 13.56
C PRO A 145 -14.64 -4.64 14.58
N LYS A 146 -13.96 -5.76 14.87
CA LYS A 146 -14.34 -6.67 15.97
C LYS A 146 -14.00 -6.07 17.31
#